data_AF-E1JZ88-F1
#
_entry.id   AF-E1JZ88-F1
#
_cell.length_a   1.000
_cell.length_b   1.000
_cell.length_c   1.000
_cell.angle_alpha   90.00
_cell.angle_beta   90.00
_cell.angle_gamma   90.00
#
_symmetry.space_group_name_H-M   'P 1'
#
loop_
_entity.id
_entity.type
_entity.pdbx_description
1 polymer ?
#
loop_
_entity_poly.entity_id
_entity_poly.type
_entity_poly.pdbx_seq_one_letter_code
_entity_poly.pdbx_strand_id
1 'polypeptide(L)'
;MGCRCHAFLLCVLLCLGWCAEARAQSASQPEFRGLAFGAPLADMPDMELVARFGDTAFYRRPNEKPLLGEACSTDIRYGFSRGALFFVRMTLAGCEGLGDLVAAYDAKYGRPAREGAPGFLRLVWRRPLFSVSLSHFARDGKTVVDYLYLPGMSADEREVWQSAEDIRRRGPIGFRGLRFGRKLSGIPGLTPAYREGAAAYYRRPGDSLELGDLRLTDILYGFFQDRLFAVVMRVGEGGDFEALRRAYIAKYGPPRAIAATLEEELVWSWPEAQIALSRDVEAGGVTIRYADAKLLAAMDAAETAAGAPPALSGGFRLFSQGDPPRSFRGAAFGSPPQALPAGEYLYTHRGRKYYRRGDERLHLGDIPLASVLYGYDQNRLAGVALTIAASSDGPDSDYKRVLAAYSAKYGQPETRPSDDGGRIHQWSWPGLSIALVRPKVGPMEVHYVDASLLRHREGRIAAKALDALDKKIFAAPDAAGEDIERKKGQE
;
A
#
# COMPACT_ATOMS: atom_id res chain seq x y z
N MET A 1 66.98 -59.50 -23.60
CA MET A 1 65.87 -58.73 -24.22
C MET A 1 65.03 -58.16 -23.11
N GLY A 2 64.75 -56.85 -23.14
CA GLY A 2 63.92 -56.17 -22.15
C GLY A 2 64.59 -54.91 -21.61
N CYS A 3 64.38 -53.77 -22.27
CA CYS A 3 64.67 -52.47 -21.67
C CYS A 3 63.87 -51.34 -22.35
N ARG A 4 63.42 -50.40 -21.50
CA ARG A 4 62.97 -49.01 -21.73
C ARG A 4 61.46 -48.73 -21.91
N CYS A 5 60.87 -48.27 -20.80
CA CYS A 5 59.74 -47.33 -20.76
C CYS A 5 59.94 -46.40 -19.55
N HIS A 6 60.55 -45.23 -19.73
CA HIS A 6 60.59 -44.12 -18.75
C HIS A 6 60.72 -42.80 -19.53
N ALA A 7 59.61 -42.29 -20.06
CA ALA A 7 59.53 -40.93 -20.60
C ALA A 7 58.07 -40.54 -20.85
N PHE A 8 57.23 -40.44 -19.81
CA PHE A 8 55.90 -39.80 -19.97
C PHE A 8 55.34 -39.15 -18.69
N LEU A 9 56.18 -38.89 -17.67
CA LEU A 9 55.73 -38.37 -16.38
C LEU A 9 56.36 -37.01 -15.98
N LEU A 10 56.85 -36.21 -16.94
CA LEU A 10 57.53 -34.93 -16.64
C LEU A 10 56.92 -33.68 -17.30
N CYS A 11 55.78 -33.77 -17.99
CA CYS A 11 55.14 -32.60 -18.64
C CYS A 11 53.84 -32.12 -17.98
N VAL A 12 53.34 -32.78 -16.93
CA VAL A 12 52.09 -32.36 -16.24
C VAL A 12 52.36 -31.54 -14.97
N LEU A 13 53.62 -31.40 -14.55
CA LEU A 13 54.02 -30.64 -13.35
C LEU A 13 54.56 -29.22 -13.61
N LEU A 14 54.56 -28.74 -14.86
CA LEU A 14 55.04 -27.39 -15.23
C LEU A 14 53.96 -26.40 -15.69
N CYS A 15 52.67 -26.77 -15.62
CA CYS A 15 51.54 -25.86 -15.86
C CYS A 15 50.74 -25.49 -14.60
N LEU A 16 51.22 -25.87 -13.40
CA LEU A 16 50.62 -25.50 -12.12
C LEU A 16 51.29 -24.29 -11.44
N GLY A 17 52.20 -23.60 -12.15
CA GLY A 17 52.99 -22.48 -11.61
C GLY A 17 52.49 -21.08 -11.95
N TRP A 18 51.38 -20.92 -12.70
CA TRP A 18 50.96 -19.61 -13.25
C TRP A 18 49.48 -19.26 -13.11
N CYS A 19 48.81 -19.78 -12.08
CA CYS A 19 47.44 -19.38 -11.75
C CYS A 19 47.23 -19.31 -10.23
N ALA A 20 47.91 -18.40 -9.52
CA ALA A 20 47.47 -17.95 -8.19
C ALA A 20 48.22 -16.70 -7.67
N GLU A 21 48.61 -15.76 -8.53
CA GLU A 21 48.85 -14.37 -8.09
C GLU A 21 47.80 -13.45 -8.70
N ALA A 22 46.54 -13.87 -8.63
CA ALA A 22 45.48 -12.90 -8.43
C ALA A 22 45.72 -12.32 -7.03
N ARG A 23 46.55 -11.28 -6.95
CA ARG A 23 46.52 -10.34 -5.83
C ARG A 23 45.05 -10.05 -5.59
N ALA A 24 44.49 -10.63 -4.54
CA ALA A 24 43.44 -9.99 -3.80
C ALA A 24 44.07 -8.67 -3.33
N GLN A 25 44.00 -7.65 -4.19
CA GLN A 25 43.94 -6.28 -3.70
C GLN A 25 42.81 -6.33 -2.69
N SER A 26 43.16 -6.34 -1.40
CA SER A 26 42.23 -5.91 -0.37
C SER A 26 41.68 -4.60 -0.89
N ALA A 27 40.45 -4.59 -1.39
CA ALA A 27 39.86 -3.40 -1.95
C ALA A 27 39.96 -2.37 -0.83
N SER A 28 40.82 -1.37 -1.01
CA SER A 28 40.99 -0.31 -0.03
C SER A 28 39.60 0.24 0.25
N GLN A 29 39.32 0.51 1.53
CA GLN A 29 38.04 1.05 1.94
C GLN A 29 37.68 2.23 1.03
N PRO A 30 36.47 2.23 0.41
CA PRO A 30 36.11 3.30 -0.50
C PRO A 30 36.31 4.64 0.19
N GLU A 31 36.84 5.60 -0.54
CA GLU A 31 37.05 6.95 -0.01
C GLU A 31 36.59 8.01 -1.00
N PHE A 32 36.27 9.18 -0.44
CA PHE A 32 36.03 10.40 -1.17
C PHE A 32 37.01 11.47 -0.67
N ARG A 33 37.98 11.84 -1.52
CA ARG A 33 38.98 12.88 -1.24
C ARG A 33 39.72 12.64 0.09
N GLY A 34 40.26 11.43 0.29
CA GLY A 34 40.95 11.07 1.53
C GLY A 34 40.02 10.75 2.71
N LEU A 35 38.70 10.87 2.57
CA LEU A 35 37.74 10.51 3.60
C LEU A 35 37.22 9.10 3.36
N ALA A 36 37.59 8.18 4.24
CA ALA A 36 37.08 6.82 4.19
C ALA A 36 35.57 6.80 4.47
N PHE A 37 34.80 6.13 3.60
CA PHE A 37 33.41 5.85 3.90
C PHE A 37 33.32 4.88 5.09
N GLY A 38 32.47 5.20 6.06
CA GLY A 38 32.37 4.54 7.36
C GLY A 38 33.08 5.30 8.48
N ALA A 39 33.93 6.29 8.16
CA ALA A 39 34.62 7.09 9.17
C ALA A 39 33.62 7.94 9.98
N PRO A 40 33.83 8.10 11.30
CA PRO A 40 33.00 8.91 12.16
C PRO A 40 33.12 10.40 11.83
N LEU A 41 32.07 11.18 12.12
CA LEU A 41 32.09 12.64 11.97
C LEU A 41 33.24 13.30 12.75
N ALA A 42 33.63 12.73 13.89
CA ALA A 42 34.72 13.23 14.73
C ALA A 42 36.07 13.28 13.99
N ASP A 43 36.27 12.42 12.99
CA ASP A 43 37.51 12.38 12.19
C ASP A 43 37.51 13.42 11.06
N MET A 44 36.47 14.25 10.98
CA MET A 44 36.26 15.22 9.92
C MET A 44 36.05 16.62 10.52
N PRO A 45 37.12 17.27 10.99
CA PRO A 45 37.03 18.67 11.41
C PRO A 45 36.54 19.53 10.23
N ASP A 46 35.92 20.67 10.56
CA ASP A 46 35.41 21.67 9.60
C ASP A 46 34.14 21.29 8.83
N MET A 47 33.34 20.36 9.36
CA MET A 47 32.00 20.05 8.83
C MET A 47 30.93 20.97 9.43
N GLU A 48 30.27 21.75 8.58
CA GLU A 48 29.10 22.56 8.95
C GLU A 48 27.80 21.79 8.70
N LEU A 49 26.94 21.69 9.71
CA LEU A 49 25.64 21.03 9.60
C LEU A 49 24.73 21.83 8.63
N VAL A 50 24.22 21.15 7.60
CA VAL A 50 23.28 21.69 6.62
C VAL A 50 21.85 21.28 6.97
N ALA A 51 21.62 20.00 7.29
CA ALA A 51 20.29 19.48 7.59
C ALA A 51 20.33 18.17 8.39
N ARG A 52 19.23 17.84 9.07
CA ARG A 52 19.04 16.57 9.79
C ARG A 52 17.67 15.97 9.48
N PHE A 53 17.64 14.67 9.22
CA PHE A 53 16.44 13.87 8.95
C PHE A 53 16.54 12.53 9.65
N GLY A 54 15.89 12.39 10.82
CA GLY A 54 16.02 11.21 11.67
C GLY A 54 17.49 10.96 12.04
N ASP A 55 17.96 9.72 11.85
CA ASP A 55 19.34 9.29 12.11
C ASP A 55 20.36 9.79 11.09
N THR A 56 19.91 10.55 10.09
CA THR A 56 20.77 11.05 9.01
C THR A 56 21.02 12.55 9.17
N ALA A 57 22.28 12.96 9.12
CA ALA A 57 22.68 14.36 9.12
C ALA A 57 23.54 14.66 7.89
N PHE A 58 23.32 15.82 7.27
CA PHE A 58 24.02 16.30 6.09
C PHE A 58 24.88 17.50 6.46
N TYR A 59 26.12 17.49 6.01
CA TYR A 59 27.13 18.51 6.28
C TYR A 59 27.74 19.03 4.99
N ARG A 60 28.37 20.20 5.06
CA ARG A 60 29.22 20.76 4.02
C ARG A 60 30.56 21.16 4.62
N ARG A 61 31.59 21.29 3.76
CA ARG A 61 32.85 21.93 4.14
C ARG A 61 32.90 23.33 3.51
N PRO A 62 32.97 24.42 4.31
CA PRO A 62 32.86 25.78 3.79
C PRO A 62 34.03 26.18 2.88
N ASN A 63 35.22 25.62 3.12
CA ASN A 63 36.45 25.96 2.38
C ASN A 63 36.84 24.87 1.37
N GLU A 64 35.88 24.10 0.89
CA GLU A 64 36.17 22.99 -0.02
C GLU A 64 36.50 23.47 -1.44
N LYS A 65 37.65 23.04 -1.96
CA LYS A 65 38.09 23.38 -3.33
C LYS A 65 37.22 22.69 -4.39
N PRO A 66 36.83 23.38 -5.48
CA PRO A 66 36.10 22.80 -6.61
C PRO A 66 36.82 21.57 -7.20
N LEU A 67 36.06 20.63 -7.77
CA LEU A 67 36.64 19.40 -8.35
C LEU A 67 37.23 19.63 -9.75
N LEU A 68 36.59 20.45 -10.57
CA LEU A 68 36.90 20.61 -12.00
C LEU A 68 37.34 22.04 -12.33
N GLY A 69 38.26 22.59 -11.54
CA GLY A 69 38.74 23.97 -11.68
C GLY A 69 37.72 25.02 -11.24
N GLU A 70 38.13 26.29 -11.25
CA GLU A 70 37.32 27.41 -10.73
C GLU A 70 36.09 27.73 -11.59
N ALA A 71 36.08 27.32 -12.86
CA ALA A 71 34.96 27.56 -13.78
C ALA A 71 33.76 26.62 -13.55
N CYS A 72 33.93 25.51 -12.81
CA CYS A 72 32.88 24.53 -12.56
C CYS A 72 32.34 24.65 -11.13
N SER A 73 31.16 25.26 -11.00
CA SER A 73 30.50 25.39 -9.70
C SER A 73 30.21 24.01 -9.11
N THR A 74 30.76 23.76 -7.92
CA THR A 74 30.72 22.46 -7.25
C THR A 74 30.13 22.63 -5.85
N ASP A 75 29.01 21.98 -5.56
CA ASP A 75 28.42 21.87 -4.20
C ASP A 75 28.58 20.42 -3.71
N ILE A 76 29.20 20.23 -2.54
CA ILE A 76 29.44 18.90 -1.96
C ILE A 76 28.71 18.78 -0.62
N ARG A 77 27.92 17.72 -0.47
CA ARG A 77 27.20 17.38 0.75
C ARG A 77 27.64 16.02 1.26
N TYR A 78 28.01 15.96 2.54
CA TYR A 78 28.43 14.76 3.25
C TYR A 78 27.29 14.27 4.12
N GLY A 79 26.80 13.06 3.86
CA GLY A 79 25.77 12.41 4.64
C GLY A 79 26.36 11.43 5.66
N PHE A 80 25.96 11.61 6.90
CA PHE A 80 26.28 10.72 8.02
C PHE A 80 25.00 10.04 8.51
N SER A 81 25.07 8.74 8.74
CA SER A 81 23.98 7.96 9.34
C SER A 81 24.55 7.22 10.53
N ARG A 82 23.89 7.33 11.69
CA ARG A 82 24.38 6.78 12.97
C ARG A 82 25.85 7.16 13.26
N GLY A 83 26.21 8.40 12.89
CA GLY A 83 27.55 8.96 13.12
C GLY A 83 28.62 8.61 12.10
N ALA A 84 28.36 7.74 11.13
CA ALA A 84 29.36 7.30 10.13
C ALA A 84 29.09 7.88 8.73
N LEU A 85 30.14 8.30 8.02
CA LEU A 85 30.06 8.79 6.64
C LEU A 85 29.58 7.66 5.72
N PHE A 86 28.41 7.83 5.13
CA PHE A 86 27.84 6.80 4.26
C PHE A 86 27.47 7.35 2.89
N PHE A 87 27.42 8.67 2.74
CA PHE A 87 26.95 9.31 1.52
C PHE A 87 27.76 10.56 1.20
N VAL A 88 28.08 10.78 -0.07
CA VAL A 88 28.58 12.07 -0.57
C VAL A 88 27.83 12.40 -1.85
N ARG A 89 27.21 13.58 -1.90
CA ARG A 89 26.65 14.15 -3.12
C ARG A 89 27.52 15.28 -3.61
N MET A 90 27.94 15.20 -4.85
CA MET A 90 28.59 16.28 -5.56
C MET A 90 27.67 16.78 -6.67
N THR A 91 27.33 18.05 -6.61
CA THR A 91 26.54 18.74 -7.64
C THR A 91 27.46 19.63 -8.43
N LEU A 92 27.49 19.44 -9.75
CA LEU A 92 28.27 20.19 -10.72
C LEU A 92 27.30 20.99 -11.60
N ALA A 93 27.55 22.29 -11.78
CA ALA A 93 26.76 23.17 -12.64
C ALA A 93 27.66 24.00 -13.56
N GLY A 94 27.26 24.11 -14.83
CA GLY A 94 27.98 24.92 -15.83
C GLY A 94 29.31 24.30 -16.28
N CYS A 95 29.50 23.00 -16.10
CA CYS A 95 30.77 22.34 -16.39
C CYS A 95 30.76 21.76 -17.81
N GLU A 96 31.72 22.17 -18.64
CA GLU A 96 32.04 21.51 -19.90
C GLU A 96 32.84 20.21 -19.62
N GLY A 97 32.71 19.19 -20.48
CA GLY A 97 33.53 17.97 -20.34
C GLY A 97 32.91 16.82 -19.55
N LEU A 98 31.60 16.56 -19.70
CA LEU A 98 30.96 15.35 -19.14
C LEU A 98 31.67 14.06 -19.58
N GLY A 99 32.21 14.02 -20.80
CA GLY A 99 32.95 12.88 -21.34
C GLY A 99 34.18 12.52 -20.52
N ASP A 100 34.99 13.51 -20.15
CA ASP A 100 36.21 13.31 -19.36
C ASP A 100 35.88 12.84 -17.94
N LEU A 101 34.81 13.41 -17.35
CA LEU A 101 34.30 12.96 -16.06
C LEU A 101 33.86 11.49 -16.11
N VAL A 102 33.10 11.11 -17.14
CA VAL A 102 32.67 9.72 -17.32
C VAL A 102 33.88 8.80 -17.53
N ALA A 103 34.85 9.19 -18.37
CA ALA A 103 36.06 8.42 -18.61
C ALA A 103 36.89 8.22 -17.32
N ALA A 104 37.00 9.25 -16.48
CA ALA A 104 37.68 9.15 -15.19
C ALA A 104 36.98 8.17 -14.23
N TYR A 105 35.65 8.16 -14.20
CA TYR A 105 34.88 7.23 -13.36
C TYR A 105 34.93 5.81 -13.90
N ASP A 106 34.93 5.65 -15.23
CA ASP A 106 35.12 4.35 -15.88
C ASP A 106 36.49 3.76 -15.56
N ALA A 107 37.53 4.59 -15.60
CA ALA A 107 38.89 4.18 -15.21
C ALA A 107 38.96 3.78 -13.73
N LYS A 108 38.29 4.51 -12.84
CA LYS A 108 38.34 4.26 -11.39
C LYS A 108 37.46 3.10 -10.94
N TYR A 109 36.25 2.97 -11.49
CA TYR A 109 35.22 2.06 -10.99
C TYR A 109 34.86 0.92 -11.95
N GLY A 110 35.33 0.97 -13.19
CA GLY A 110 35.01 0.01 -14.25
C GLY A 110 33.82 0.48 -15.10
N ARG A 111 33.22 -0.42 -15.90
CA ARG A 111 32.09 -0.03 -16.76
C ARG A 111 30.79 0.16 -15.95
N PRO A 112 30.03 1.25 -16.19
CA PRO A 112 28.77 1.50 -15.51
C PRO A 112 27.62 0.70 -16.15
N ALA A 113 26.60 0.43 -15.35
CA ALA A 113 25.26 0.18 -15.86
C ALA A 113 24.62 1.51 -16.28
N ARG A 114 23.99 1.54 -17.45
CA ARG A 114 23.22 2.70 -17.90
C ARG A 114 21.76 2.51 -17.51
N GLU A 115 21.21 3.48 -16.80
CA GLU A 115 19.85 3.46 -16.26
C GLU A 115 19.10 4.74 -16.63
N GLY A 116 17.76 4.68 -16.58
CA GLY A 116 16.90 5.85 -16.82
C GLY A 116 16.27 5.91 -18.21
N ALA A 117 15.39 6.89 -18.38
CA ALA A 117 14.64 7.12 -19.60
C ALA A 117 15.47 7.82 -20.69
N PRO A 118 15.09 7.72 -21.98
CA PRO A 118 15.70 8.50 -23.06
C PRO A 118 15.75 10.01 -22.72
N GLY A 119 16.89 10.66 -22.97
CA GLY A 119 17.11 12.08 -22.64
C GLY A 119 17.60 12.35 -21.21
N PHE A 120 17.67 11.33 -20.35
CA PHE A 120 18.30 11.39 -19.04
C PHE A 120 19.50 10.44 -18.99
N LEU A 121 20.71 10.96 -18.80
CA LEU A 121 21.88 10.11 -18.66
C LEU A 121 22.06 9.77 -17.17
N ARG A 122 21.84 8.52 -16.80
CA ARG A 122 22.29 7.98 -15.51
C ARG A 122 23.21 6.78 -15.70
N LEU A 123 24.41 6.90 -15.13
CA LEU A 123 25.45 5.88 -15.12
C LEU A 123 25.64 5.43 -13.68
N VAL A 124 25.69 4.11 -13.46
CA VAL A 124 25.77 3.53 -12.11
C VAL A 124 26.88 2.49 -12.06
N TRP A 125 27.88 2.73 -11.23
CA TRP A 125 28.93 1.77 -10.89
C TRP A 125 28.57 1.10 -9.57
N ARG A 126 28.32 -0.21 -9.60
CA ARG A 126 27.94 -0.99 -8.41
C ARG A 126 29.09 -1.87 -7.95
N ARG A 127 29.42 -1.77 -6.66
CA ARG A 127 30.29 -2.69 -5.92
C ARG A 127 29.51 -3.27 -4.73
N PRO A 128 29.98 -4.37 -4.11
CA PRO A 128 29.23 -5.06 -3.06
C PRO A 128 28.77 -4.20 -1.88
N LEU A 129 29.50 -3.14 -1.50
CA LEU A 129 29.12 -2.25 -0.38
C LEU A 129 29.11 -0.76 -0.77
N PHE A 130 29.41 -0.46 -2.03
CA PHE A 130 29.64 0.89 -2.50
C PHE A 130 29.05 1.07 -3.89
N SER A 131 28.32 2.16 -4.10
CA SER A 131 27.82 2.52 -5.42
C SER A 131 28.11 3.97 -5.69
N VAL A 132 28.46 4.23 -6.94
CA VAL A 132 28.58 5.58 -7.47
C VAL A 132 27.53 5.72 -8.56
N SER A 133 26.79 6.81 -8.57
CA SER A 133 25.91 7.14 -9.68
C SER A 133 26.14 8.55 -10.16
N LEU A 134 26.22 8.72 -11.47
CA LEU A 134 26.30 10.00 -12.15
C LEU A 134 24.98 10.20 -12.88
N SER A 135 24.29 11.29 -12.59
CA SER A 135 23.04 11.69 -13.24
C SER A 135 23.22 13.06 -13.89
N HIS A 136 23.03 13.17 -15.20
CA HIS A 136 23.12 14.42 -15.94
C HIS A 136 21.75 14.87 -16.45
N PHE A 137 21.42 16.12 -16.12
CA PHE A 137 20.18 16.80 -16.48
C PHE A 137 20.49 17.80 -17.60
N ALA A 138 20.41 17.36 -18.85
CA ALA A 138 20.82 18.14 -20.02
C ALA A 138 20.09 19.50 -20.13
N ARG A 139 18.81 19.55 -19.72
CA ARG A 139 18.01 20.78 -19.72
C ARG A 139 18.59 21.86 -18.81
N ASP A 140 19.12 21.46 -17.66
CA ASP A 140 19.53 22.36 -16.58
C ASP A 140 21.06 22.54 -16.53
N GLY A 141 21.81 21.88 -17.44
CA GLY A 141 23.27 21.87 -17.41
C GLY A 141 23.87 21.33 -16.11
N LYS A 142 23.12 20.49 -15.39
CA LYS A 142 23.45 20.04 -14.03
C LYS A 142 23.86 18.57 -14.04
N THR A 143 24.99 18.26 -13.42
CA THR A 143 25.43 16.88 -13.18
C THR A 143 25.45 16.62 -11.68
N VAL A 144 24.84 15.54 -11.24
CA VAL A 144 24.86 15.10 -9.84
C VAL A 144 25.59 13.77 -9.77
N VAL A 145 26.62 13.70 -8.93
CA VAL A 145 27.33 12.47 -8.62
C VAL A 145 27.07 12.10 -7.17
N ASP A 146 26.49 10.92 -6.97
CA ASP A 146 26.21 10.36 -5.66
C ASP A 146 27.13 9.18 -5.39
N TYR A 147 27.84 9.28 -4.27
CA TYR A 147 28.63 8.22 -3.67
C TYR A 147 27.86 7.66 -2.49
N LEU A 148 27.69 6.35 -2.45
CA LEU A 148 26.88 5.69 -1.44
C LEU A 148 27.61 4.46 -0.94
N TYR A 149 27.92 4.44 0.34
CA TYR A 149 28.54 3.32 1.05
C TYR A 149 27.59 2.83 2.12
N LEU A 150 27.13 1.58 1.96
CA LEU A 150 26.09 1.02 2.81
C LEU A 150 26.45 -0.42 3.19
N PRO A 151 27.42 -0.62 4.09
CA PRO A 151 27.93 -1.94 4.44
C PRO A 151 26.88 -2.83 5.13
N GLY A 152 25.83 -2.23 5.71
CA GLY A 152 24.75 -2.94 6.39
C GLY A 152 23.42 -3.02 5.63
N MET A 153 23.35 -2.62 4.36
CA MET A 153 22.12 -2.71 3.56
C MET A 153 22.18 -3.86 2.55
N SER A 154 21.09 -4.60 2.46
CA SER A 154 20.85 -5.60 1.42
C SER A 154 20.90 -4.99 0.01
N ALA A 155 21.04 -5.83 -1.02
CA ALA A 155 21.03 -5.36 -2.41
C ALA A 155 19.72 -4.62 -2.78
N ASP A 156 18.60 -5.13 -2.28
CA ASP A 156 17.26 -4.55 -2.45
C ASP A 156 17.17 -3.16 -1.78
N GLU A 157 17.63 -3.01 -0.53
CA GLU A 157 17.66 -1.71 0.16
C GLU A 157 18.52 -0.67 -0.57
N ARG A 158 19.63 -1.10 -1.18
CA ARG A 158 20.47 -0.23 -2.00
C ARG A 158 19.80 0.19 -3.31
N GLU A 159 18.97 -0.66 -3.90
CA GLU A 159 18.25 -0.36 -5.15
C GLU A 159 17.25 0.79 -4.98
N VAL A 160 16.62 0.88 -3.81
CA VAL A 160 15.59 1.89 -3.50
C VAL A 160 16.12 3.07 -2.70
N TRP A 161 17.41 3.09 -2.38
CA TRP A 161 17.99 4.14 -1.57
C TRP A 161 17.87 5.51 -2.27
N GLN A 162 17.47 6.52 -1.51
CA GLN A 162 17.39 7.91 -1.96
C GLN A 162 17.80 8.84 -0.82
N SER A 163 18.45 9.95 -1.15
CA SER A 163 18.66 11.04 -0.20
C SER A 163 17.33 11.69 0.19
N ALA A 164 17.26 12.32 1.37
CA ALA A 164 16.06 13.03 1.81
C ALA A 164 15.65 14.14 0.83
N GLU A 165 16.62 14.82 0.21
CA GLU A 165 16.36 15.84 -0.81
C GLU A 165 15.74 15.23 -2.07
N ASP A 166 16.22 14.07 -2.52
CA ASP A 166 15.65 13.39 -3.68
C ASP A 166 14.26 12.87 -3.42
N ILE A 167 14.00 12.35 -2.22
CA ILE A 167 12.67 11.94 -1.78
C ILE A 167 11.72 13.14 -1.79
N ARG A 168 12.12 14.31 -1.29
CA ARG A 168 11.28 15.51 -1.33
C ARG A 168 11.03 16.02 -2.73
N ARG A 169 12.04 15.93 -3.62
CA ARG A 169 11.94 16.44 -4.99
C ARG A 169 11.13 15.52 -5.90
N ARG A 170 11.25 14.20 -5.73
CA ARG A 170 10.75 13.20 -6.69
C ARG A 170 9.84 12.14 -6.10
N GLY A 171 9.70 12.10 -4.78
CA GLY A 171 8.99 11.06 -4.06
C GLY A 171 9.82 9.79 -3.86
N PRO A 172 9.31 8.85 -3.04
CA PRO A 172 9.92 7.54 -2.85
C PRO A 172 9.80 6.67 -4.10
N ILE A 173 10.87 5.95 -4.46
CA ILE A 173 10.89 4.99 -5.60
C ILE A 173 10.61 3.54 -5.17
N GLY A 174 10.36 3.32 -3.89
CA GLY A 174 10.11 2.01 -3.32
C GLY A 174 9.87 2.05 -1.82
N PHE A 175 9.76 0.86 -1.23
CA PHE A 175 9.51 0.67 0.19
C PHE A 175 10.27 -0.56 0.69
N ARG A 176 11.07 -0.41 1.75
CA ARG A 176 11.85 -1.49 2.40
C ARG A 176 12.58 -2.43 1.43
N GLY A 177 13.39 -1.82 0.56
CA GLY A 177 14.14 -2.55 -0.46
C GLY A 177 13.35 -2.93 -1.72
N LEU A 178 12.03 -2.77 -1.74
CA LEU A 178 11.22 -3.09 -2.90
C LEU A 178 10.93 -1.88 -3.76
N ARG A 179 11.49 -1.88 -4.97
CA ARG A 179 11.24 -0.83 -5.96
C ARG A 179 9.82 -0.93 -6.51
N PHE A 180 9.15 0.20 -6.64
CA PHE A 180 7.89 0.27 -7.39
C PHE A 180 8.10 -0.16 -8.85
N GLY A 181 7.12 -0.86 -9.40
CA GLY A 181 7.16 -1.44 -10.75
C GLY A 181 7.90 -2.78 -10.86
N ARG A 182 8.54 -3.27 -9.77
CA ARG A 182 9.18 -4.59 -9.73
C ARG A 182 8.14 -5.69 -9.89
N LYS A 183 8.47 -6.74 -10.64
CA LYS A 183 7.57 -7.87 -10.90
C LYS A 183 7.44 -8.75 -9.66
N LEU A 184 6.26 -9.32 -9.43
CA LEU A 184 6.01 -10.26 -8.33
C LEU A 184 7.00 -11.44 -8.35
N SER A 185 7.26 -12.00 -9.54
CA SER A 185 8.24 -13.07 -9.75
C SER A 185 9.66 -12.74 -9.29
N GLY A 186 10.02 -11.46 -9.20
CA GLY A 186 11.32 -10.99 -8.72
C GLY A 186 11.37 -10.71 -7.21
N ILE A 187 10.33 -11.06 -6.45
CA ILE A 187 10.21 -10.79 -5.02
C ILE A 187 9.90 -12.11 -4.28
N PRO A 188 10.93 -12.80 -3.76
CA PRO A 188 10.73 -14.07 -3.08
C PRO A 188 10.01 -13.91 -1.74
N GLY A 189 9.28 -14.95 -1.33
CA GLY A 189 8.71 -15.08 0.01
C GLY A 189 7.37 -14.37 0.23
N LEU A 190 6.76 -13.76 -0.79
CA LEU A 190 5.44 -13.15 -0.64
C LEU A 190 4.33 -14.21 -0.53
N THR A 191 3.42 -14.01 0.41
CA THR A 191 2.23 -14.85 0.62
C THR A 191 0.98 -14.10 0.17
N PRO A 192 0.11 -14.68 -0.67
CA PRO A 192 -1.16 -14.06 -1.06
C PRO A 192 -1.98 -13.66 0.16
N ALA A 193 -2.54 -12.45 0.14
CA ALA A 193 -3.42 -11.95 1.19
C ALA A 193 -4.87 -11.89 0.71
N TYR A 194 -5.13 -11.13 -0.37
CA TYR A 194 -6.45 -11.02 -1.01
C TYR A 194 -6.33 -10.38 -2.40
N ARG A 195 -7.44 -10.33 -3.14
CA ARG A 195 -7.57 -9.62 -4.41
C ARG A 195 -8.69 -8.58 -4.32
N GLU A 196 -8.47 -7.43 -4.91
CA GLU A 196 -9.44 -6.33 -5.00
C GLU A 196 -9.41 -5.79 -6.41
N GLY A 197 -10.57 -5.82 -7.08
CA GLY A 197 -10.69 -5.38 -8.47
C GLY A 197 -9.62 -6.01 -9.37
N ALA A 198 -8.76 -5.17 -9.92
CA ALA A 198 -7.65 -5.57 -10.80
C ALA A 198 -6.31 -5.81 -10.06
N ALA A 199 -6.25 -5.52 -8.75
CA ALA A 199 -5.07 -5.62 -7.92
C ALA A 199 -5.07 -6.89 -7.04
N ALA A 200 -3.88 -7.46 -6.81
CA ALA A 200 -3.67 -8.54 -5.86
C ALA A 200 -2.71 -8.09 -4.76
N TYR A 201 -3.04 -8.39 -3.51
CA TYR A 201 -2.28 -7.97 -2.34
C TYR A 201 -1.62 -9.16 -1.67
N TYR A 202 -0.41 -8.93 -1.17
CA TYR A 202 0.45 -9.95 -0.57
C TYR A 202 1.05 -9.43 0.73
N ARG A 203 1.42 -10.37 1.61
CA ARG A 203 2.22 -10.11 2.81
C ARG A 203 3.62 -10.66 2.62
N ARG A 204 4.59 -10.03 3.27
CA ARG A 204 5.96 -10.54 3.38
C ARG A 204 6.18 -11.06 4.80
N PRO A 205 6.32 -12.38 5.01
CA PRO A 205 6.66 -12.94 6.30
C PRO A 205 7.98 -12.36 6.83
N GLY A 206 8.02 -12.02 8.11
CA GLY A 206 9.22 -11.47 8.77
C GLY A 206 9.44 -9.98 8.57
N ASP A 207 8.52 -9.26 7.91
CA ASP A 207 8.55 -7.81 7.91
C ASP A 207 8.45 -7.25 9.34
N SER A 208 9.35 -6.32 9.68
CA SER A 208 9.24 -5.58 10.94
C SER A 208 7.93 -4.80 10.96
N LEU A 209 7.12 -4.92 12.00
CA LEU A 209 5.91 -4.09 12.13
C LEU A 209 6.20 -2.79 12.89
N GLU A 210 7.40 -2.25 12.75
CA GLU A 210 7.82 -0.99 13.37
C GLU A 210 8.07 0.08 12.29
N LEU A 211 7.58 1.29 12.55
CA LEU A 211 7.80 2.48 11.72
C LEU A 211 8.12 3.67 12.62
N GLY A 212 9.41 3.84 12.94
CA GLY A 212 9.82 4.74 14.02
C GLY A 212 9.25 4.23 15.34
N ASP A 213 8.63 5.11 16.12
CA ASP A 213 8.00 4.76 17.40
C ASP A 213 6.58 4.15 17.24
N LEU A 214 6.12 3.98 16.00
CA LEU A 214 4.79 3.43 15.72
C LEU A 214 4.82 1.94 15.48
N ARG A 215 3.90 1.24 16.13
CA ARG A 215 3.63 -0.17 15.88
C ARG A 215 2.55 -0.31 14.82
N LEU A 216 2.92 -0.98 13.73
CA LEU A 216 2.03 -1.37 12.67
C LEU A 216 1.30 -2.68 13.04
N THR A 217 0.09 -2.85 12.52
CA THR A 217 -0.66 -4.11 12.62
C THR A 217 -0.56 -4.95 11.35
N ASP A 218 -0.31 -4.33 10.21
CA ASP A 218 -0.22 -5.03 8.92
C ASP A 218 0.59 -4.22 7.91
N ILE A 219 1.19 -4.93 6.95
CA ILE A 219 1.85 -4.38 5.76
C ILE A 219 1.44 -5.21 4.55
N LEU A 220 0.82 -4.57 3.58
CA LEU A 220 0.29 -5.19 2.37
C LEU A 220 0.97 -4.62 1.13
N TYR A 221 1.46 -5.50 0.29
CA TYR A 221 2.11 -5.21 -0.99
C TYR A 221 1.12 -5.45 -2.13
N GLY A 222 0.66 -4.38 -2.77
CA GLY A 222 -0.30 -4.42 -3.87
C GLY A 222 0.37 -4.53 -5.24
N PHE A 223 -0.12 -5.46 -6.05
CA PHE A 223 0.34 -5.72 -7.40
C PHE A 223 -0.78 -5.52 -8.42
N PHE A 224 -0.51 -4.70 -9.42
CA PHE A 224 -1.38 -4.49 -10.58
C PHE A 224 -0.61 -4.90 -11.83
N GLN A 225 -1.21 -5.75 -12.66
CA GLN A 225 -0.54 -6.34 -13.84
C GLN A 225 0.85 -6.93 -13.53
N ASP A 226 0.94 -7.72 -12.45
CA ASP A 226 2.18 -8.35 -11.96
C ASP A 226 3.25 -7.38 -11.44
N ARG A 227 2.96 -6.08 -11.29
CA ARG A 227 3.93 -5.07 -10.84
C ARG A 227 3.54 -4.46 -9.50
N LEU A 228 4.50 -4.34 -8.59
CA LEU A 228 4.31 -3.68 -7.31
C LEU A 228 3.93 -2.21 -7.54
N PHE A 229 2.70 -1.84 -7.20
CA PHE A 229 2.20 -0.47 -7.40
C PHE A 229 1.89 0.24 -6.09
N ALA A 230 1.62 -0.49 -5.00
CA ALA A 230 1.28 0.11 -3.72
C ALA A 230 1.82 -0.69 -2.54
N VAL A 231 2.09 0.02 -1.45
CA VAL A 231 2.26 -0.55 -0.12
C VAL A 231 1.29 0.14 0.82
N VAL A 232 0.51 -0.65 1.54
CA VAL A 232 -0.46 -0.18 2.53
C VAL A 232 0.00 -0.67 3.89
N MET A 233 0.11 0.26 4.85
CA MET A 233 0.45 -0.03 6.23
C MET A 233 -0.69 0.43 7.14
N ARG A 234 -0.92 -0.34 8.21
CA ARG A 234 -1.91 -0.03 9.23
C ARG A 234 -1.23 0.24 10.55
N VAL A 235 -1.65 1.29 11.24
CA VAL A 235 -1.20 1.56 12.60
C VAL A 235 -2.18 0.90 13.58
N GLY A 236 -1.66 0.30 14.66
CA GLY A 236 -2.49 -0.26 15.72
C GLY A 236 -3.22 0.79 16.56
N GLU A 237 -4.08 0.33 17.46
CA GLU A 237 -4.74 1.20 18.45
C GLU A 237 -3.70 1.96 19.29
N GLY A 238 -3.94 3.26 19.50
CA GLY A 238 -3.03 4.14 20.26
C GLY A 238 -1.96 4.85 19.43
N GLY A 239 -1.96 4.75 18.10
CA GLY A 239 -1.06 5.50 17.24
C GLY A 239 -1.26 7.02 17.33
N ASP A 240 -0.20 7.77 17.65
CA ASP A 240 -0.23 9.24 17.64
C ASP A 240 -0.18 9.75 16.18
N PHE A 241 -1.37 9.94 15.61
CA PHE A 241 -1.52 10.51 14.26
C PHE A 241 -0.85 11.87 14.11
N GLU A 242 -0.85 12.71 15.15
CA GLU A 242 -0.24 14.03 15.06
C GLU A 242 1.30 13.92 15.06
N ALA A 243 1.88 12.99 15.81
CA ALA A 243 3.31 12.67 15.71
C ALA A 243 3.66 12.13 14.31
N LEU A 244 2.84 11.23 13.77
CA LEU A 244 3.02 10.69 12.42
C LEU A 244 2.95 11.80 11.35
N ARG A 245 1.94 12.67 11.45
CA ARG A 245 1.79 13.87 10.62
C ARG A 245 3.03 14.75 10.70
N ARG A 246 3.52 15.09 11.90
CA ARG A 246 4.73 15.90 12.08
C ARG A 246 5.95 15.23 11.46
N ALA A 247 6.13 13.93 11.65
CA ALA A 247 7.23 13.16 11.06
C ALA A 247 7.17 13.15 9.53
N TYR A 248 5.98 12.98 8.94
CA TYR A 248 5.80 12.99 7.49
C TYR A 248 5.95 14.39 6.90
N ILE A 249 5.50 15.44 7.59
CA ILE A 249 5.75 16.83 7.20
C ILE A 249 7.25 17.13 7.20
N ALA A 250 7.94 16.73 8.28
CA ALA A 250 9.39 16.92 8.37
C ALA A 250 10.13 16.16 7.26
N LYS A 251 9.67 14.97 6.88
CA LYS A 251 10.32 14.15 5.85
C LYS A 251 10.00 14.61 4.43
N TYR A 252 8.72 14.80 4.11
CA TYR A 252 8.19 14.97 2.74
C TYR A 252 7.76 16.40 2.41
N GLY A 253 7.72 17.31 3.38
CA GLY A 253 7.19 18.67 3.22
C GLY A 253 5.69 18.76 3.54
N PRO A 254 5.04 19.90 3.29
CA PRO A 254 3.62 20.07 3.59
C PRO A 254 2.73 19.20 2.67
N PRO A 255 1.75 18.46 3.20
CA PRO A 255 0.78 17.72 2.39
C PRO A 255 -0.29 18.64 1.80
N ARG A 256 -0.99 18.14 0.78
CA ARG A 256 -2.33 18.61 0.45
C ARG A 256 -3.33 17.91 1.38
N ALA A 257 -4.02 18.69 2.20
CA ALA A 257 -5.13 18.17 2.99
C ALA A 257 -6.38 18.03 2.11
N ILE A 258 -6.99 16.86 2.12
CA ILE A 258 -8.30 16.59 1.56
C ILE A 258 -9.23 16.41 2.75
N ALA A 259 -9.98 17.46 3.08
CA ALA A 259 -11.01 17.37 4.08
C ALA A 259 -12.24 16.69 3.47
N ALA A 260 -12.38 15.38 3.67
CA ALA A 260 -13.67 14.74 3.57
C ALA A 260 -14.37 14.86 4.93
N THR A 261 -15.70 14.78 4.96
CA THR A 261 -16.48 14.94 6.19
C THR A 261 -16.22 13.88 7.27
N LEU A 262 -15.51 12.78 6.93
CA LEU A 262 -15.29 11.59 7.77
C LEU A 262 -13.86 11.05 7.77
N GLU A 263 -13.02 11.54 6.88
CA GLU A 263 -11.60 11.18 6.82
C GLU A 263 -10.78 12.45 6.71
N GLU A 264 -9.72 12.50 7.51
CA GLU A 264 -8.63 13.41 7.24
C GLU A 264 -7.60 12.68 6.39
N GLU A 265 -7.54 13.03 5.11
CA GLU A 265 -6.53 12.51 4.20
C GLU A 265 -5.48 13.58 3.89
N LEU A 266 -4.21 13.23 4.11
CA LEU A 266 -3.06 14.05 3.80
C LEU A 266 -2.29 13.39 2.67
N VAL A 267 -2.20 14.09 1.55
CA VAL A 267 -1.61 13.54 0.33
C VAL A 267 -0.36 14.31 -0.05
N TRP A 268 0.72 13.57 -0.28
CA TRP A 268 1.92 14.05 -0.97
C TRP A 268 1.95 13.42 -2.36
N SER A 269 2.03 14.26 -3.38
CA SER A 269 2.02 13.82 -4.77
C SER A 269 3.26 14.29 -5.50
N TRP A 270 3.87 13.38 -6.24
CA TRP A 270 4.93 13.63 -7.20
C TRP A 270 4.54 13.02 -8.56
N PRO A 271 5.25 13.35 -9.65
CA PRO A 271 4.96 12.76 -10.96
C PRO A 271 5.03 11.23 -11.03
N GLU A 272 5.82 10.59 -10.16
CA GLU A 272 6.05 9.14 -10.17
C GLU A 272 5.60 8.44 -8.89
N ALA A 273 5.28 9.18 -7.83
CA ALA A 273 4.95 8.60 -6.54
C ALA A 273 3.83 9.36 -5.84
N GLN A 274 3.11 8.66 -4.97
CA GLN A 274 2.13 9.25 -4.09
C GLN A 274 2.24 8.63 -2.70
N ILE A 275 2.11 9.46 -1.68
CA ILE A 275 1.92 9.03 -0.30
C ILE A 275 0.59 9.58 0.18
N ALA A 276 -0.22 8.73 0.83
CA ALA A 276 -1.41 9.16 1.54
C ALA A 276 -1.33 8.72 2.99
N LEU A 277 -1.67 9.64 3.89
CA LEU A 277 -1.92 9.36 5.30
C LEU A 277 -3.41 9.63 5.54
N SER A 278 -4.16 8.59 5.89
CA SER A 278 -5.59 8.67 6.12
C SER A 278 -5.89 8.36 7.58
N ARG A 279 -6.61 9.25 8.26
CA ARG A 279 -7.20 9.01 9.58
C ARG A 279 -8.71 8.99 9.47
N ASP A 280 -9.30 7.92 9.99
CA ASP A 280 -10.70 7.92 10.36
C ASP A 280 -10.89 8.85 11.57
N VAL A 281 -11.63 9.95 11.39
CA VAL A 281 -11.78 10.99 12.42
C VAL A 281 -12.64 10.50 13.60
N GLU A 282 -13.44 9.44 13.41
CA GLU A 282 -14.36 8.89 14.43
C GLU A 282 -13.80 7.61 15.08
N ALA A 283 -13.18 6.71 14.30
CA ALA A 283 -12.60 5.45 14.81
C ALA A 283 -11.12 5.56 15.23
N GLY A 284 -10.44 6.63 14.85
CA GLY A 284 -9.01 6.82 15.14
C GLY A 284 -8.06 5.88 14.36
N GLY A 285 -8.59 5.05 13.46
CA GLY A 285 -7.80 4.17 12.61
C GLY A 285 -6.93 4.96 11.65
N VAL A 286 -5.65 4.59 11.54
CA VAL A 286 -4.67 5.26 10.67
C VAL A 286 -4.12 4.30 9.63
N THR A 287 -4.19 4.73 8.37
CA THR A 287 -3.61 4.02 7.22
C THR A 287 -2.57 4.89 6.54
N ILE A 288 -1.47 4.26 6.15
CA ILE A 288 -0.39 4.88 5.40
C ILE A 288 -0.27 4.13 4.07
N ARG A 289 -0.33 4.85 2.95
CA ARG A 289 -0.15 4.28 1.61
C ARG A 289 1.02 4.93 0.91
N TYR A 290 1.88 4.10 0.32
CA TYR A 290 2.88 4.51 -0.65
C TYR A 290 2.49 3.90 -1.99
N ALA A 291 2.58 4.65 -3.08
CA ALA A 291 2.21 4.13 -4.39
C ALA A 291 3.06 4.72 -5.53
N ASP A 292 3.21 3.94 -6.59
CA ASP A 292 3.59 4.42 -7.92
C ASP A 292 2.40 5.18 -8.52
N ALA A 293 2.59 6.45 -8.84
CA ALA A 293 1.49 7.31 -9.27
C ALA A 293 0.91 6.88 -10.63
N LYS A 294 1.73 6.32 -11.52
CA LYS A 294 1.31 5.94 -12.88
C LYS A 294 0.57 4.62 -12.86
N LEU A 295 1.08 3.62 -12.12
CA LEU A 295 0.42 2.34 -11.96
C LEU A 295 -0.87 2.46 -11.15
N LEU A 296 -0.91 3.34 -10.14
CA LEU A 296 -2.14 3.65 -9.41
C LEU A 296 -3.21 4.23 -10.35
N ALA A 297 -2.87 5.25 -11.16
CA ALA A 297 -3.82 5.82 -12.11
C ALA A 297 -4.27 4.81 -13.18
N ALA A 298 -3.38 3.92 -13.63
CA ALA A 298 -3.74 2.87 -14.58
C ALA A 298 -4.66 1.80 -13.96
N MET A 299 -4.46 1.49 -12.68
CA MET A 299 -5.34 0.61 -11.91
C MET A 299 -6.73 1.23 -11.76
N ASP A 300 -6.81 2.49 -11.31
CA ASP A 300 -8.08 3.23 -11.16
C ASP A 300 -8.87 3.31 -12.49
N ALA A 301 -8.16 3.55 -13.60
CA ALA A 301 -8.75 3.58 -14.93
C ALA A 301 -9.29 2.21 -15.38
N ALA A 302 -8.55 1.13 -15.08
CA ALA A 302 -8.98 -0.23 -15.38
C ALA A 302 -10.22 -0.64 -14.57
N GLU A 303 -10.29 -0.24 -13.30
CA GLU A 303 -11.46 -0.47 -12.45
C GLU A 303 -12.68 0.33 -12.93
N THR A 304 -12.49 1.61 -13.27
CA THR A 304 -13.55 2.44 -13.83
C THR A 304 -14.11 1.86 -15.13
N ALA A 305 -13.23 1.38 -16.02
CA ALA A 305 -13.62 0.74 -17.28
C ALA A 305 -14.37 -0.59 -17.06
N ALA A 306 -14.06 -1.31 -15.98
CA ALA A 306 -14.76 -2.54 -15.60
C ALA A 306 -16.13 -2.29 -14.94
N GLY A 307 -16.56 -1.03 -14.82
CA GLY A 307 -17.79 -0.65 -14.13
C GLY A 307 -17.72 -0.84 -12.63
N ALA A 308 -16.51 -1.03 -12.06
CA ALA A 308 -16.33 -1.01 -10.63
C ALA A 308 -16.60 0.41 -10.11
N PRO A 309 -17.30 0.57 -8.97
CA PRO A 309 -17.38 1.87 -8.34
C PRO A 309 -15.96 2.38 -8.07
N PRO A 310 -15.71 3.70 -8.20
CA PRO A 310 -14.39 4.25 -7.90
C PRO A 310 -13.98 3.84 -6.49
N ALA A 311 -12.72 3.43 -6.32
CA ALA A 311 -12.13 3.15 -5.02
C ALA A 311 -12.09 4.46 -4.20
N LEU A 312 -13.17 4.71 -3.45
CA LEU A 312 -13.30 5.88 -2.58
C LEU A 312 -12.63 5.54 -1.23
N SER A 313 -11.37 5.96 -1.11
CA SER A 313 -10.48 6.02 0.08
C SER A 313 -9.93 4.73 0.71
N GLY A 314 -8.60 4.57 0.60
CA GLY A 314 -7.63 4.98 1.63
C GLY A 314 -7.64 4.34 3.03
N GLY A 315 -8.70 3.68 3.47
CA GLY A 315 -8.83 3.16 4.84
C GLY A 315 -9.07 1.66 4.83
N PHE A 316 -8.01 0.87 4.72
CA PHE A 316 -8.22 -0.56 4.55
C PHE A 316 -8.49 -1.24 5.90
N ARG A 317 -9.71 -1.75 6.09
CA ARG A 317 -10.25 -2.52 7.23
C ARG A 317 -9.65 -3.94 7.31
N LEU A 318 -9.74 -4.64 8.44
CA LEU A 318 -9.29 -6.04 8.57
C LEU A 318 -10.01 -6.92 7.53
N PHE A 319 -9.26 -7.59 6.65
CA PHE A 319 -9.83 -8.27 5.49
C PHE A 319 -9.83 -9.78 5.63
N SER A 320 -10.98 -10.34 5.27
CA SER A 320 -11.19 -11.76 5.04
C SER A 320 -10.23 -12.29 3.96
N GLN A 321 -9.79 -13.55 4.11
CA GLN A 321 -8.93 -14.23 3.12
C GLN A 321 -9.68 -14.67 1.85
N GLY A 322 -11.02 -14.64 1.86
CA GLY A 322 -11.84 -15.01 0.69
C GLY A 322 -12.08 -13.81 -0.25
N ASP A 323 -12.49 -14.07 -1.49
CA ASP A 323 -12.89 -13.01 -2.41
C ASP A 323 -14.22 -12.34 -1.95
N PRO A 324 -14.35 -11.01 -2.07
CA PRO A 324 -15.62 -10.35 -1.81
C PRO A 324 -16.68 -10.79 -2.83
N PRO A 325 -17.94 -11.02 -2.42
CA PRO A 325 -19.02 -11.19 -3.38
C PRO A 325 -19.20 -9.92 -4.23
N ARG A 326 -19.06 -10.07 -5.55
CA ARG A 326 -19.24 -8.99 -6.53
C ARG A 326 -20.71 -8.70 -6.84
N SER A 327 -21.59 -9.67 -6.56
CA SER A 327 -23.03 -9.58 -6.73
C SER A 327 -23.74 -10.49 -5.74
N PHE A 328 -25.03 -10.24 -5.53
CA PHE A 328 -25.91 -11.14 -4.81
C PHE A 328 -26.97 -11.68 -5.77
N ARG A 329 -26.87 -12.96 -6.12
CA ARG A 329 -27.81 -13.69 -7.00
C ARG A 329 -28.08 -12.99 -8.34
N GLY A 330 -27.02 -12.48 -8.95
CA GLY A 330 -27.08 -11.78 -10.23
C GLY A 330 -27.33 -10.27 -10.12
N ALA A 331 -27.64 -9.74 -8.93
CA ALA A 331 -27.70 -8.30 -8.70
C ALA A 331 -26.33 -7.78 -8.25
N ALA A 332 -25.64 -7.03 -9.11
CA ALA A 332 -24.31 -6.48 -8.79
C ALA A 332 -24.42 -5.33 -7.78
N PHE A 333 -23.53 -5.27 -6.79
CA PHE A 333 -23.46 -4.11 -5.89
C PHE A 333 -23.12 -2.86 -6.71
N GLY A 334 -23.77 -1.73 -6.37
CA GLY A 334 -23.68 -0.49 -7.15
C GLY A 334 -24.60 -0.41 -8.39
N SER A 335 -25.25 -1.51 -8.81
CA SER A 335 -26.14 -1.49 -9.98
C SER A 335 -27.44 -0.72 -9.72
N PRO A 336 -28.11 -0.18 -10.75
CA PRO A 336 -29.38 0.50 -10.56
C PRO A 336 -30.55 -0.47 -10.31
N PRO A 337 -31.70 -0.02 -9.76
CA PRO A 337 -32.85 -0.89 -9.48
C PRO A 337 -33.36 -1.67 -10.69
N GLN A 338 -33.24 -1.10 -11.89
CA GLN A 338 -33.65 -1.73 -13.15
C GLN A 338 -32.82 -2.97 -13.49
N ALA A 339 -31.63 -3.12 -12.89
CA ALA A 339 -30.79 -4.29 -13.05
C ALA A 339 -31.18 -5.44 -12.09
N LEU A 340 -32.16 -5.24 -11.19
CA LEU A 340 -32.67 -6.30 -10.31
C LEU A 340 -33.66 -7.20 -11.08
N PRO A 341 -33.34 -8.47 -11.34
CA PRO A 341 -34.25 -9.37 -12.04
C PRO A 341 -35.52 -9.59 -11.22
N ALA A 342 -36.69 -9.44 -11.84
CA ALA A 342 -38.00 -9.55 -11.17
C ALA A 342 -38.12 -8.69 -9.89
N GLY A 343 -37.45 -7.53 -9.87
CA GLY A 343 -37.46 -6.60 -8.75
C GLY A 343 -38.82 -5.92 -8.55
N GLU A 344 -39.41 -6.13 -7.39
CA GLU A 344 -40.65 -5.48 -6.95
C GLU A 344 -40.32 -4.45 -5.87
N TYR A 345 -40.73 -3.20 -6.11
CA TYR A 345 -40.62 -2.15 -5.10
C TYR A 345 -41.53 -2.48 -3.91
N LEU A 346 -41.00 -2.34 -2.70
CA LEU A 346 -41.75 -2.53 -1.47
C LEU A 346 -42.06 -1.20 -0.80
N TYR A 347 -41.02 -0.49 -0.37
CA TYR A 347 -41.18 0.77 0.36
C TYR A 347 -39.92 1.62 0.29
N THR A 348 -40.07 2.89 0.65
CA THR A 348 -38.95 3.81 0.87
C THR A 348 -38.81 4.06 2.36
N HIS A 349 -37.59 3.99 2.87
CA HIS A 349 -37.30 4.32 4.26
C HIS A 349 -35.99 5.11 4.34
N ARG A 350 -36.05 6.31 4.93
CA ARG A 350 -34.90 7.21 5.12
C ARG A 350 -34.09 7.45 3.84
N GLY A 351 -34.78 7.73 2.73
CA GLY A 351 -34.16 8.01 1.43
C GLY A 351 -33.71 6.77 0.65
N ARG A 352 -33.79 5.58 1.24
CA ARG A 352 -33.45 4.31 0.57
C ARG A 352 -34.69 3.61 0.07
N LYS A 353 -34.61 3.04 -1.13
CA LYS A 353 -35.68 2.24 -1.73
C LYS A 353 -35.41 0.77 -1.51
N TYR A 354 -36.40 0.04 -1.02
CA TYR A 354 -36.30 -1.38 -0.73
C TYR A 354 -37.13 -2.16 -1.74
N TYR A 355 -36.53 -3.23 -2.24
CA TYR A 355 -37.12 -4.13 -3.22
C TYR A 355 -37.04 -5.56 -2.71
N ARG A 356 -37.96 -6.39 -3.16
CA ARG A 356 -37.84 -7.85 -3.13
C ARG A 356 -37.76 -8.37 -4.56
N ARG A 357 -37.47 -9.66 -4.72
CA ARG A 357 -37.66 -10.34 -5.98
C ARG A 357 -38.90 -11.22 -5.93
N GLY A 358 -39.74 -11.16 -6.97
CA GLY A 358 -40.90 -12.05 -7.09
C GLY A 358 -40.50 -13.53 -7.29
N ASP A 359 -39.29 -13.77 -7.83
CA ASP A 359 -38.71 -15.09 -8.05
C ASP A 359 -37.72 -15.53 -6.95
N GLU A 360 -37.76 -14.88 -5.79
CA GLU A 360 -36.75 -15.08 -4.75
C GLU A 360 -36.74 -16.51 -4.21
N ARG A 361 -35.54 -17.11 -4.13
CA ARG A 361 -35.37 -18.41 -3.48
C ARG A 361 -35.10 -18.19 -1.99
N LEU A 362 -36.04 -18.55 -1.13
CA LEU A 362 -35.89 -18.37 0.32
C LEU A 362 -34.98 -19.43 0.99
N HIS A 363 -33.85 -19.74 0.37
CA HIS A 363 -32.82 -20.65 0.88
C HIS A 363 -31.44 -20.19 0.42
N LEU A 364 -30.44 -20.20 1.29
CA LEU A 364 -29.03 -19.99 0.96
C LEU A 364 -28.25 -21.29 1.20
N GLY A 365 -28.06 -22.09 0.16
CA GLY A 365 -27.63 -23.48 0.35
C GLY A 365 -28.73 -24.27 1.07
N ASP A 366 -28.40 -24.87 2.20
CA ASP A 366 -29.32 -25.58 3.11
C ASP A 366 -29.93 -24.67 4.20
N ILE A 367 -29.58 -23.38 4.24
CA ILE A 367 -30.07 -22.43 5.25
C ILE A 367 -31.40 -21.83 4.77
N PRO A 368 -32.53 -22.11 5.45
CA PRO A 368 -33.81 -21.52 5.09
C PRO A 368 -33.85 -20.03 5.48
N LEU A 369 -34.46 -19.22 4.63
CA LEU A 369 -34.60 -17.77 4.82
C LEU A 369 -36.07 -17.42 5.01
N ALA A 370 -36.36 -16.46 5.88
CA ALA A 370 -37.69 -15.88 6.00
C ALA A 370 -37.90 -14.75 4.96
N SER A 371 -36.84 -13.98 4.66
CA SER A 371 -36.91 -12.91 3.66
C SER A 371 -35.54 -12.55 3.08
N VAL A 372 -35.56 -11.92 1.90
CA VAL A 372 -34.42 -11.25 1.27
C VAL A 372 -34.87 -9.87 0.82
N LEU A 373 -34.16 -8.83 1.24
CA LEU A 373 -34.46 -7.43 0.94
C LEU A 373 -33.27 -6.76 0.27
N TYR A 374 -33.51 -6.12 -0.88
CA TYR A 374 -32.52 -5.37 -1.64
C TYR A 374 -32.69 -3.87 -1.36
N GLY A 375 -31.70 -3.25 -0.74
CA GLY A 375 -31.69 -1.82 -0.43
C GLY A 375 -30.93 -1.03 -1.48
N TYR A 376 -31.54 0.04 -1.98
CA TYR A 376 -30.93 0.98 -2.92
C TYR A 376 -30.77 2.34 -2.30
N ASP A 377 -29.56 2.88 -2.36
CA ASP A 377 -29.23 4.26 -1.97
C ASP A 377 -28.79 5.04 -3.21
N GLN A 378 -29.29 6.25 -3.39
CA GLN A 378 -29.04 7.06 -4.59
C GLN A 378 -29.22 6.27 -5.92
N ASN A 379 -30.23 5.40 -5.99
CA ASN A 379 -30.47 4.47 -7.11
C ASN A 379 -29.28 3.53 -7.42
N ARG A 380 -28.50 3.12 -6.43
CA ARG A 380 -27.46 2.09 -6.55
C ARG A 380 -27.66 1.02 -5.49
N LEU A 381 -27.47 -0.27 -5.84
CA LEU A 381 -27.62 -1.37 -4.91
C LEU A 381 -26.59 -1.23 -3.79
N ALA A 382 -27.12 -0.93 -2.61
CA ALA A 382 -26.41 -0.50 -1.43
C ALA A 382 -26.20 -1.64 -0.42
N GLY A 383 -27.12 -2.60 -0.43
CA GLY A 383 -27.04 -3.74 0.47
C GLY A 383 -28.14 -4.74 0.23
N VAL A 384 -27.95 -5.92 0.81
CA VAL A 384 -28.92 -7.01 0.84
C VAL A 384 -29.02 -7.51 2.27
N ALA A 385 -30.22 -7.50 2.82
CA ALA A 385 -30.52 -8.08 4.13
C ALA A 385 -31.22 -9.42 3.95
N LEU A 386 -30.75 -10.44 4.67
CA LEU A 386 -31.34 -11.77 4.72
C LEU A 386 -31.80 -12.03 6.14
N THR A 387 -33.06 -12.42 6.29
CA THR A 387 -33.59 -12.90 7.56
C THR A 387 -33.55 -14.41 7.55
N ILE A 388 -32.89 -15.02 8.53
CA ILE A 388 -32.79 -16.48 8.64
C ILE A 388 -34.07 -17.03 9.28
N ALA A 389 -34.66 -18.05 8.66
CA ALA A 389 -35.81 -18.73 9.23
C ALA A 389 -35.37 -19.64 10.38
N ALA A 390 -36.14 -19.67 11.46
CA ALA A 390 -35.86 -20.56 12.60
C ALA A 390 -36.04 -22.02 12.17
N SER A 391 -35.05 -22.86 12.45
CA SER A 391 -35.17 -24.31 12.30
C SER A 391 -35.80 -24.96 13.54
N SER A 392 -36.16 -26.24 13.41
CA SER A 392 -36.56 -27.11 14.52
C SER A 392 -35.46 -27.30 15.57
N ASP A 393 -34.19 -27.10 15.19
CA ASP A 393 -33.02 -27.41 16.02
C ASP A 393 -32.63 -26.24 16.94
N GLY A 394 -33.36 -25.13 16.85
CA GLY A 394 -33.25 -23.99 17.73
C GLY A 394 -32.22 -22.94 17.28
N PRO A 395 -32.39 -21.68 17.75
CA PRO A 395 -31.69 -20.51 17.21
C PRO A 395 -30.17 -20.52 17.43
N ASP A 396 -29.67 -21.17 18.48
CA ASP A 396 -28.23 -21.28 18.75
C ASP A 396 -27.54 -22.30 17.83
N SER A 397 -28.25 -23.37 17.45
CA SER A 397 -27.76 -24.35 16.48
C SER A 397 -27.66 -23.72 15.10
N ASP A 398 -28.71 -23.01 14.69
CA ASP A 398 -28.74 -22.24 13.44
C ASP A 398 -27.62 -21.20 13.37
N TYR A 399 -27.43 -20.45 14.45
CA TYR A 399 -26.37 -19.44 14.54
C TYR A 399 -24.97 -20.04 14.36
N LYS A 400 -24.66 -21.15 15.05
CA LYS A 400 -23.37 -21.84 14.89
C LYS A 400 -23.18 -22.35 13.46
N ARG A 401 -24.24 -22.91 12.86
CA ARG A 401 -24.21 -23.41 11.48
C ARG A 401 -23.93 -22.30 10.46
N VAL A 402 -24.66 -21.18 10.55
CA VAL A 402 -24.47 -20.04 9.63
C VAL A 402 -23.09 -19.42 9.81
N LEU A 403 -22.64 -19.22 11.05
CA LEU A 403 -21.31 -18.70 11.34
C LEU A 403 -20.22 -19.62 10.76
N ALA A 404 -20.34 -20.93 10.93
CA ALA A 404 -19.40 -21.91 10.40
C ALA A 404 -19.35 -21.87 8.86
N ALA A 405 -20.52 -21.80 8.20
CA ALA A 405 -20.60 -21.74 6.74
C ALA A 405 -19.92 -20.48 6.17
N TYR A 406 -20.19 -19.31 6.76
CA TYR A 406 -19.55 -18.06 6.34
C TYR A 406 -18.06 -18.04 6.69
N SER A 407 -17.66 -18.60 7.84
CA SER A 407 -16.26 -18.68 8.22
C SER A 407 -15.45 -19.63 7.34
N ALA A 408 -16.07 -20.73 6.88
CA ALA A 408 -15.45 -21.63 5.92
C ALA A 408 -15.25 -20.95 4.56
N LYS A 409 -16.19 -20.10 4.15
CA LYS A 409 -16.15 -19.39 2.86
C LYS A 409 -15.24 -18.17 2.86
N TYR A 410 -15.23 -17.40 3.94
CA TYR A 410 -14.60 -16.09 4.04
C TYR A 410 -13.49 -16.06 5.13
N GLY A 411 -13.10 -17.18 5.72
CA GLY A 411 -12.16 -17.18 6.84
C GLY A 411 -12.78 -16.60 8.14
N GLN A 412 -11.96 -16.45 9.18
CA GLN A 412 -12.46 -16.05 10.49
C GLN A 412 -12.96 -14.59 10.51
N PRO A 413 -14.17 -14.33 11.06
CA PRO A 413 -14.69 -12.97 11.20
C PRO A 413 -14.10 -12.24 12.39
N GLU A 414 -14.19 -10.92 12.35
CA GLU A 414 -14.09 -10.10 13.56
C GLU A 414 -15.39 -10.23 14.37
N THR A 415 -15.28 -10.40 15.69
CA THR A 415 -16.45 -10.53 16.57
C THR A 415 -16.59 -9.31 17.44
N ARG A 416 -17.80 -8.73 17.48
CA ARG A 416 -18.13 -7.55 18.29
C ARG A 416 -19.41 -7.77 19.08
N PRO A 417 -19.51 -7.24 20.31
CA PRO A 417 -20.78 -7.16 21.01
C PRO A 417 -21.71 -6.18 20.28
N SER A 418 -23.01 -6.49 20.28
CA SER A 418 -24.06 -5.57 19.84
C SER A 418 -24.61 -4.78 21.02
N ASP A 419 -25.12 -3.56 20.77
CA ASP A 419 -25.64 -2.64 21.79
C ASP A 419 -26.83 -3.24 22.58
N ASP A 420 -27.56 -4.18 21.99
CA ASP A 420 -28.68 -4.91 22.61
C ASP A 420 -28.24 -6.11 23.47
N GLY A 421 -26.94 -6.34 23.60
CA GLY A 421 -26.35 -7.53 24.22
C GLY A 421 -26.28 -8.75 23.30
N GLY A 422 -26.56 -8.58 22.01
CA GLY A 422 -26.35 -9.57 20.95
C GLY A 422 -24.88 -9.66 20.50
N ARG A 423 -24.66 -10.34 19.36
CA ARG A 423 -23.33 -10.53 18.76
C ARG A 423 -23.33 -10.22 17.28
N ILE A 424 -22.26 -9.62 16.80
CA ILE A 424 -22.01 -9.34 15.39
C ILE A 424 -20.72 -10.02 14.97
N HIS A 425 -20.77 -10.79 13.88
CA HIS A 425 -19.59 -11.31 13.20
C HIS A 425 -19.45 -10.64 11.86
N GLN A 426 -18.31 -10.00 11.64
CA GLN A 426 -18.07 -9.15 10.49
C GLN A 426 -16.92 -9.67 9.64
N TRP A 427 -17.19 -9.78 8.34
CA TRP A 427 -16.17 -9.92 7.30
C TRP A 427 -16.18 -8.63 6.49
N SER A 428 -15.02 -8.01 6.35
CA SER A 428 -14.88 -6.80 5.56
C SER A 428 -13.95 -7.02 4.39
N TRP A 429 -14.22 -6.27 3.34
CA TRP A 429 -13.41 -6.06 2.15
C TRP A 429 -13.49 -4.59 1.76
N PRO A 430 -12.63 -4.15 0.84
CA PRO A 430 -12.84 -2.91 0.14
C PRO A 430 -14.14 -2.95 -0.68
N GLY A 431 -14.99 -1.94 -0.51
CA GLY A 431 -16.28 -1.84 -1.22
C GLY A 431 -17.40 -2.76 -0.70
N LEU A 432 -17.14 -3.72 0.19
CA LEU A 432 -18.20 -4.58 0.75
C LEU A 432 -17.91 -5.02 2.19
N SER A 433 -18.94 -5.13 3.01
CA SER A 433 -18.89 -5.85 4.27
C SER A 433 -20.06 -6.81 4.40
N ILE A 434 -19.82 -7.93 5.05
CA ILE A 434 -20.83 -8.90 5.45
C ILE A 434 -20.89 -8.91 6.97
N ALA A 435 -22.07 -8.77 7.54
CA ALA A 435 -22.31 -8.90 8.96
C ALA A 435 -23.35 -9.99 9.23
N LEU A 436 -22.99 -10.98 10.05
CA LEU A 436 -23.94 -11.88 10.68
C LEU A 436 -24.32 -11.27 12.04
N VAL A 437 -25.59 -10.92 12.19
CA VAL A 437 -26.13 -10.27 13.38
C VAL A 437 -27.02 -11.26 14.12
N ARG A 438 -26.65 -11.56 15.37
CA ARG A 438 -27.46 -12.32 16.31
C ARG A 438 -27.95 -11.38 17.41
N PRO A 439 -29.15 -10.80 17.30
CA PRO A 439 -29.68 -9.94 18.34
C PRO A 439 -30.03 -10.78 19.58
N LYS A 440 -30.14 -10.12 20.74
CA LYS A 440 -30.58 -10.77 21.99
C LYS A 440 -32.02 -11.27 21.89
N VAL A 441 -32.87 -10.52 21.19
CA VAL A 441 -34.28 -10.84 20.91
C VAL A 441 -34.55 -10.57 19.44
N GLY A 442 -35.20 -11.50 18.74
CA GLY A 442 -35.52 -11.38 17.33
C GLY A 442 -34.81 -12.39 16.42
N PRO A 443 -35.08 -12.33 15.10
CA PRO A 443 -34.50 -13.25 14.14
C PRO A 443 -33.02 -12.98 13.92
N MET A 444 -32.30 -14.00 13.48
CA MET A 444 -30.91 -13.84 13.05
C MET A 444 -30.88 -13.28 11.62
N GLU A 445 -29.93 -12.38 11.36
CA GLU A 445 -29.84 -11.71 10.06
C GLU A 445 -28.43 -11.76 9.48
N VAL A 446 -28.35 -11.79 8.15
CA VAL A 446 -27.10 -11.56 7.42
C VAL A 446 -27.25 -10.35 6.54
N HIS A 447 -26.30 -9.42 6.65
CA HIS A 447 -26.28 -8.18 5.91
C HIS A 447 -25.09 -8.16 4.99
N TYR A 448 -25.33 -8.01 3.69
CA TYR A 448 -24.33 -7.60 2.71
C TYR A 448 -24.48 -6.10 2.52
N VAL A 449 -23.41 -5.35 2.72
CA VAL A 449 -23.47 -3.88 2.66
C VAL A 449 -22.31 -3.37 1.83
N ASP A 450 -22.61 -2.50 0.87
CA ASP A 450 -21.60 -1.73 0.17
C ASP A 450 -20.83 -0.89 1.20
N ALA A 451 -19.52 -1.13 1.30
CA ALA A 451 -18.69 -0.52 2.33
C ALA A 451 -18.58 1.01 2.17
N SER A 452 -18.85 1.54 0.96
CA SER A 452 -18.91 2.99 0.71
C SER A 452 -20.08 3.67 1.43
N LEU A 453 -21.07 2.90 1.88
CA LEU A 453 -22.24 3.36 2.64
C LEU A 453 -22.10 3.14 4.16
N LEU A 454 -20.98 2.57 4.59
CA LEU A 454 -20.63 2.30 5.98
C LEU A 454 -19.58 3.31 6.51
N ARG A 455 -19.54 4.53 5.98
CA ARG A 455 -18.68 5.59 6.55
C ARG A 455 -19.22 5.95 7.94
N HIS A 456 -18.43 6.06 9.01
CA HIS A 456 -18.96 6.02 10.40
C HIS A 456 -20.17 6.95 10.75
N ARG A 457 -20.36 8.14 10.13
CA ARG A 457 -21.65 8.87 10.21
C ARG A 457 -22.81 8.19 9.48
N GLU A 458 -22.59 7.70 8.26
CA GLU A 458 -23.52 6.85 7.52
C GLU A 458 -23.70 5.49 8.22
N GLY A 459 -22.68 5.01 8.95
CA GLY A 459 -22.67 3.86 9.82
C GLY A 459 -23.52 4.06 11.08
N ARG A 460 -23.60 5.26 11.65
CA ARG A 460 -24.61 5.59 12.68
C ARG A 460 -26.01 5.76 12.10
N ILE A 461 -26.14 6.26 10.87
CA ILE A 461 -27.44 6.35 10.17
C ILE A 461 -27.91 4.96 9.72
N ALA A 462 -27.00 4.09 9.29
CA ALA A 462 -27.20 2.71 8.90
C ALA A 462 -27.38 1.81 10.12
N ALA A 463 -26.62 1.99 11.21
CA ALA A 463 -26.87 1.36 12.49
C ALA A 463 -28.23 1.79 13.03
N LYS A 464 -28.59 3.09 12.99
CA LYS A 464 -29.96 3.54 13.30
C LYS A 464 -31.01 3.02 12.32
N ALA A 465 -30.66 2.64 11.09
CA ALA A 465 -31.59 2.13 10.08
C ALA A 465 -31.74 0.60 10.15
N LEU A 466 -30.69 -0.11 10.54
CA LEU A 466 -30.65 -1.52 10.93
C LEU A 466 -31.38 -1.70 12.26
N ASP A 467 -31.11 -0.85 13.25
CA ASP A 467 -31.81 -0.76 14.54
C ASP A 467 -33.30 -0.32 14.38
N ALA A 468 -33.66 0.25 13.22
CA ALA A 468 -35.05 0.54 12.83
C ALA A 468 -35.68 -0.54 11.95
N LEU A 469 -34.89 -1.41 11.31
CA LEU A 469 -35.33 -2.65 10.65
C LEU A 469 -35.61 -3.73 11.69
N ASP A 470 -34.76 -3.84 12.72
CA ASP A 470 -34.92 -4.72 13.88
C ASP A 470 -36.18 -4.40 14.70
N LYS A 471 -36.68 -3.16 14.64
CA LYS A 471 -37.90 -2.71 15.34
C LYS A 471 -39.17 -2.81 14.48
N LYS A 472 -39.11 -3.36 13.25
CA LYS A 472 -40.30 -3.54 12.41
C LYS A 472 -41.05 -4.82 12.78
N ILE A 473 -42.18 -4.64 13.46
CA ILE A 473 -43.30 -5.57 13.31
C ILE A 473 -43.81 -5.38 11.87
N PHE A 474 -43.54 -6.35 10.99
CA PHE A 474 -44.14 -6.39 9.67
C PHE A 474 -45.61 -6.82 9.84
N ALA A 475 -46.52 -5.87 10.01
CA ALA A 475 -47.92 -6.15 9.73
C ALA A 475 -48.05 -6.46 8.24
N ALA A 476 -48.75 -7.53 7.90
CA ALA A 476 -49.21 -7.75 6.54
C ALA A 476 -50.07 -6.53 6.12
N PRO A 477 -50.07 -6.11 4.85
CA PRO A 477 -51.02 -5.10 4.40
C PRO A 477 -52.42 -5.63 4.69
N ASP A 478 -53.23 -4.84 5.40
CA ASP A 478 -54.62 -5.18 5.70
C ASP A 478 -55.32 -5.52 4.39
N ALA A 479 -55.86 -6.73 4.32
CA ALA A 479 -56.70 -7.16 3.23
C ALA A 479 -58.01 -6.37 3.31
N ALA A 480 -58.13 -5.35 2.47
CA ALA A 480 -59.36 -4.61 2.15
C ALA A 480 -60.18 -4.05 3.34
N GLY A 481 -60.26 -2.72 3.42
CA GLY A 481 -61.21 -2.06 4.32
C GLY A 481 -61.25 -0.55 4.16
N GLU A 482 -62.07 -0.10 3.22
CA GLU A 482 -62.91 1.12 3.22
C GLU A 482 -62.30 2.52 3.38
N ASP A 483 -62.70 3.37 2.41
CA ASP A 483 -62.85 4.83 2.42
C ASP A 483 -62.32 5.62 3.62
N ILE A 484 -61.38 6.53 3.35
CA ILE A 484 -61.37 7.83 4.04
C ILE A 484 -61.24 8.97 3.03
N GLU A 485 -62.33 9.73 3.03
CA GLU A 485 -62.67 10.93 2.29
C GLU A 485 -61.57 11.98 2.09
N ARG A 486 -61.65 12.61 0.92
CA ARG A 486 -61.17 13.97 0.69
C ARG A 486 -61.80 14.94 1.70
N LYS A 487 -61.00 15.69 2.44
CA LYS A 487 -61.41 17.03 2.89
C LYS A 487 -60.72 18.10 2.06
N LYS A 488 -61.53 18.75 1.23
CA LYS A 488 -61.31 20.09 0.71
C LYS A 488 -61.26 21.09 1.88
N GLY A 489 -60.41 22.11 1.76
CA GLY A 489 -60.72 23.45 2.25
C GLY A 489 -59.69 24.11 3.17
N GLN A 490 -59.24 25.29 2.72
CA GLN A 490 -58.41 26.36 3.34
C GLN A 490 -56.99 26.41 2.77
N GLU A 491 -56.63 27.31 1.84
CA GLU A 491 -57.33 28.36 1.08
C GLU A 491 -56.67 28.47 -0.30
#